data_AF-A0A7S1CUN9-F1
#
_entry.id   AF-A0A7S1CUN9-F1
#
_cell.length_a   1.000
_cell.length_b   1.000
_cell.length_c   1.000
_cell.angle_alpha   90.00
_cell.angle_beta   90.00
_cell.angle_gamma   90.00
#
_symmetry.space_group_name_H-M   'P 1'
#
loop_
_entity.id
_entity.type
_entity.pdbx_description
1 polymer ?
#
loop_
_entity_poly.entity_id
_entity_poly.type
_entity_poly.pdbx_seq_one_letter_code
_entity_poly.pdbx_strand_id
1 'polypeptide(L)'
;EDAHFLYTSMGFPVDLTELMAEEVSLNIDKEGFEAKMKQEQELSAAAHQAKMSGSSGKDMRLVAEQTAALVGKGVEPTNDEPKYNWDADLEGCTAKALFIGRNETEDKIGFVDSMSSENGTVGIILDKTAFYGESGGQVFDTGAIVSSSGGATLNVENVQVYGQFVLHVGTIAEGGTFTVGDSCVCKVDYDRRRPIASNHTMTHILNYALKKVLVD
;
A
#
# COMPACT_ATOMS: atom_id res chain seq x y z
N GLU A 1 31.75 -5.08 11.74
CA GLU A 1 30.64 -4.59 12.58
C GLU A 1 30.85 -3.16 13.04
N ASP A 2 32.02 -2.83 13.58
CA ASP A 2 32.33 -1.48 14.07
C ASP A 2 32.21 -0.39 13.00
N ALA A 3 32.73 -0.62 11.79
CA ALA A 3 32.58 0.31 10.67
C ALA A 3 31.11 0.57 10.30
N HIS A 4 30.25 -0.46 10.41
CA HIS A 4 28.81 -0.33 10.18
C HIS A 4 28.15 0.50 11.28
N PHE A 5 28.48 0.28 12.56
CA PHE A 5 27.99 1.10 13.67
C PHE A 5 28.44 2.56 13.56
N LEU A 6 29.71 2.81 13.24
CA LEU A 6 30.24 4.15 13.05
C LEU A 6 29.50 4.89 11.92
N TYR A 7 29.20 4.19 10.82
CA TYR A 7 28.44 4.75 9.71
C TYR A 7 26.98 5.02 10.06
N THR A 8 26.24 4.00 10.53
CA THR A 8 24.78 4.09 10.70
C THR A 8 24.36 4.83 11.97
N SER A 9 25.14 4.72 13.05
CA SER A 9 24.77 5.25 14.37
C SER A 9 25.52 6.53 14.73
N MET A 10 26.76 6.67 14.26
CA MET A 10 27.60 7.84 14.55
C MET A 10 27.76 8.80 13.36
N GLY A 11 27.23 8.44 12.18
CA GLY A 11 27.29 9.26 10.97
C GLY A 11 28.69 9.41 10.38
N PHE A 12 29.63 8.54 10.77
CA PHE A 12 31.02 8.59 10.33
C PHE A 12 31.15 7.98 8.92
N PRO A 13 31.69 8.70 7.92
CA PRO A 13 31.85 8.14 6.58
C PRO A 13 32.74 6.89 6.60
N VAL A 14 32.37 5.87 5.83
CA VAL A 14 33.15 4.61 5.76
C VAL A 14 34.57 4.88 5.25
N ASP A 15 34.73 5.78 4.28
CA ASP A 15 36.04 6.17 3.73
C ASP A 15 36.95 6.81 4.81
N LEU A 16 36.38 7.63 5.70
CA LEU A 16 37.13 8.24 6.79
C LEU A 16 37.51 7.21 7.85
N THR A 17 36.61 6.26 8.11
CA THR A 17 36.88 5.13 9.01
C THR A 17 38.02 4.27 8.46
N GLU A 18 38.07 4.06 7.14
CA GLU A 18 39.13 3.29 6.48
C GLU A 18 40.49 3.95 6.64
N LEU A 19 40.57 5.26 6.34
CA LEU A 19 41.80 6.04 6.52
C LEU A 19 42.32 6.00 7.96
N MET A 20 41.43 6.17 8.95
CA MET A 20 41.82 6.13 10.36
C MET A 20 42.27 4.74 10.82
N ALA A 21 41.67 3.67 10.28
CA ALA A 21 42.09 2.31 10.55
C ALA A 21 43.51 2.05 10.00
N GLU A 22 43.77 2.49 8.77
CA GLU A 22 45.09 2.34 8.14
C GLU A 22 46.20 3.04 8.92
N GLU A 23 45.95 4.24 9.46
CA GLU A 23 46.92 5.00 10.28
C GLU A 23 47.40 4.23 11.51
N VAL A 24 46.56 3.36 12.08
CA VAL A 24 46.91 2.49 13.20
C VAL A 24 47.20 1.04 12.78
N SER A 25 47.43 0.81 11.49
CA SER A 25 47.72 -0.50 10.89
C SER A 25 46.58 -1.53 11.06
N LEU A 26 45.34 -1.06 11.09
CA LEU A 26 44.12 -1.89 11.03
C LEU A 26 43.49 -1.80 9.63
N ASN A 27 42.74 -2.82 9.26
CA ASN A 27 41.97 -2.85 8.01
C ASN A 27 40.49 -3.00 8.31
N ILE A 28 39.65 -2.41 7.46
CA ILE A 28 38.20 -2.63 7.51
C ILE A 28 37.84 -3.84 6.68
N ASP A 29 37.02 -4.71 7.27
CA ASP A 29 36.31 -5.76 6.55
C ASP A 29 35.16 -5.14 5.73
N LYS A 30 35.46 -4.81 4.46
CA LYS A 30 34.49 -4.22 3.52
C LYS A 30 33.35 -5.18 3.19
N GLU A 31 33.66 -6.47 3.02
CA GLU A 31 32.64 -7.48 2.71
C GLU A 31 31.64 -7.63 3.88
N GLY A 32 32.14 -7.67 5.12
CA GLY A 32 31.30 -7.69 6.32
C GLY A 32 30.49 -6.41 6.52
N PHE A 33 31.03 -5.24 6.16
CA PHE A 33 30.30 -3.98 6.15
C PHE A 33 29.15 -3.98 5.12
N GLU A 34 29.43 -4.35 3.88
CA GLU A 34 28.42 -4.42 2.81
C GLU A 34 27.32 -5.45 3.13
N ALA A 35 27.68 -6.59 3.72
CA ALA A 35 26.71 -7.60 4.16
C ALA A 35 25.74 -7.04 5.21
N LYS A 36 26.22 -6.26 6.19
CA LYS A 36 25.38 -5.60 7.20
C LYS A 36 24.48 -4.52 6.59
N MET A 37 25.00 -3.71 5.69
CA MET A 37 24.22 -2.70 4.95
C MET A 37 23.09 -3.36 4.16
N LYS A 38 23.38 -4.47 3.48
CA LYS A 38 22.38 -5.26 2.76
C LYS A 38 21.33 -5.85 3.69
N GLN A 39 21.72 -6.39 4.85
CA GLN A 39 20.80 -6.92 5.84
C GLN A 39 19.80 -5.86 6.34
N GLU A 40 20.25 -4.64 6.62
CA GLU A 40 19.36 -3.54 7.02
C GLU A 40 18.44 -3.09 5.89
N GLN A 41 18.96 -3.04 4.67
CA GLN A 41 18.15 -2.76 3.49
C GLN A 41 17.04 -3.82 3.30
N GLU A 42 17.37 -5.10 3.49
CA GLU A 42 16.42 -6.21 3.43
C GLU A 42 15.37 -6.13 4.55
N LEU A 43 15.76 -5.78 5.77
CA LEU A 43 14.85 -5.57 6.91
C LEU A 43 13.84 -4.45 6.63
N SER A 44 14.31 -3.32 6.09
CA SER A 44 13.46 -2.19 5.69
C SER A 44 12.47 -2.59 4.60
N ALA A 45 12.95 -3.33 3.59
CA ALA A 45 12.11 -3.87 2.52
C ALA A 45 11.06 -4.88 3.05
N ALA A 46 11.44 -5.74 3.99
CA ALA A 46 10.54 -6.71 4.62
C ALA A 46 9.44 -6.03 5.47
N ALA A 47 9.80 -4.99 6.23
CA ALA A 47 8.82 -4.21 6.99
C ALA A 47 7.80 -3.52 6.06
N HIS A 48 8.25 -3.02 4.90
CA HIS A 48 7.35 -2.47 3.88
C HIS A 48 6.45 -3.56 3.25
N GLN A 49 6.97 -4.77 3.04
CA GLN A 49 6.16 -5.90 2.55
C GLN A 49 5.08 -6.30 3.56
N ALA A 50 5.41 -6.37 4.85
CA ALA A 50 4.47 -6.73 5.91
C ALA A 50 3.28 -5.76 6.03
N LYS A 51 3.49 -4.45 5.79
CA LYS A 51 2.39 -3.47 5.75
C LYS A 51 1.45 -3.67 4.56
N MET A 52 1.95 -4.25 3.48
CA MET A 52 1.22 -4.43 2.22
C MET A 52 0.61 -5.82 2.07
N SER A 53 0.88 -6.75 2.99
CA SER A 53 0.45 -8.15 2.84
C SER A 53 -0.93 -8.47 3.41
N GLY A 54 -1.64 -7.48 3.97
CA GLY A 54 -2.82 -7.69 4.78
C GLY A 54 -2.59 -8.68 5.93
N SER A 55 -3.66 -9.10 6.59
CA SER A 55 -3.60 -10.01 7.74
C SER A 55 -3.19 -11.45 7.41
N SER A 56 -3.14 -11.84 6.13
CA SER A 56 -2.89 -13.24 5.68
C SER A 56 -1.49 -13.52 5.12
N GLY A 57 -0.61 -12.51 5.03
CA GLY A 57 0.77 -12.69 4.54
C GLY A 57 0.91 -12.82 3.01
N LYS A 58 -0.18 -12.63 2.25
CA LYS A 58 -0.15 -12.64 0.78
C LYS A 58 0.44 -11.35 0.22
N ASP A 59 1.20 -11.40 -0.87
CA ASP A 59 1.73 -10.19 -1.50
C ASP A 59 0.62 -9.48 -2.32
N MET A 60 0.04 -8.42 -1.74
CA MET A 60 -1.05 -7.66 -2.37
C MET A 60 -0.58 -6.51 -3.28
N ARG A 61 0.74 -6.35 -3.47
CA ARG A 61 1.26 -5.25 -4.28
C ARG A 61 0.97 -5.50 -5.76
N LEU A 62 0.63 -4.45 -6.50
CA LEU A 62 0.64 -4.49 -7.96
C LEU A 62 1.99 -3.95 -8.45
N VAL A 63 2.79 -4.79 -9.10
CA VAL A 63 4.01 -4.32 -9.78
C VAL A 63 3.71 -4.04 -11.25
N ALA A 64 4.75 -3.69 -12.03
CA ALA A 64 4.62 -3.36 -13.45
C ALA A 64 3.87 -4.44 -14.25
N GLU A 65 4.06 -5.71 -13.90
CA GLU A 65 3.41 -6.84 -14.56
C GLU A 65 1.89 -6.88 -14.32
N GLN A 66 1.43 -6.72 -13.08
CA GLN A 66 -0.01 -6.70 -12.76
C GLN A 66 -0.71 -5.48 -13.35
N THR A 67 -0.07 -4.30 -13.27
CA THR A 67 -0.62 -3.08 -13.87
C THR A 67 -0.69 -3.18 -15.39
N ALA A 68 0.31 -3.77 -16.05
CA ALA A 68 0.26 -4.07 -17.48
C ALA A 68 -0.82 -5.10 -17.83
N ALA A 69 -1.04 -6.12 -16.99
CA ALA A 69 -2.10 -7.11 -17.19
C ALA A 69 -3.51 -6.47 -17.13
N LEU A 70 -3.72 -5.50 -16.23
CA LEU A 70 -4.98 -4.74 -16.17
C LEU A 70 -5.22 -3.94 -17.45
N VAL A 71 -4.21 -3.22 -17.93
CA VAL A 71 -4.29 -2.47 -19.19
C VAL A 71 -4.52 -3.41 -20.37
N GLY A 72 -3.81 -4.55 -20.42
CA GLY A 72 -3.98 -5.57 -21.47
C GLY A 72 -5.37 -6.22 -21.48
N LYS A 73 -6.02 -6.33 -20.30
CA LYS A 73 -7.42 -6.76 -20.15
C LYS A 73 -8.44 -5.66 -20.47
N GLY A 74 -8.00 -4.44 -20.80
CA GLY A 74 -8.88 -3.31 -21.07
C GLY A 74 -9.56 -2.74 -19.83
N VAL A 75 -8.93 -2.88 -18.66
CA VAL A 75 -9.42 -2.23 -17.43
C VAL A 75 -9.08 -0.74 -17.47
N GLU A 76 -10.11 0.09 -17.50
CA GLU A 76 -9.99 1.54 -17.47
C GLU A 76 -9.47 2.04 -16.10
N PRO A 77 -8.84 3.23 -16.05
CA PRO A 77 -8.49 3.91 -14.79
C PRO A 77 -9.64 3.96 -13.79
N THR A 78 -9.35 3.81 -12.50
CA THR A 78 -10.35 4.02 -11.46
C THR A 78 -10.65 5.52 -11.30
N ASN A 79 -11.92 5.91 -11.40
CA ASN A 79 -12.38 7.25 -11.07
C ASN A 79 -12.49 7.42 -9.54
N ASP A 80 -11.56 8.16 -8.95
CA ASP A 80 -11.53 8.41 -7.51
C ASP A 80 -12.05 9.80 -7.10
N GLU A 81 -12.61 10.59 -8.03
CA GLU A 81 -13.25 11.87 -7.71
C GLU A 81 -14.36 11.78 -6.65
N PRO A 82 -15.18 10.70 -6.58
CA PRO A 82 -16.21 10.57 -5.55
C PRO A 82 -15.69 10.62 -4.11
N LYS A 83 -14.39 10.43 -3.87
CA LYS A 83 -13.80 10.51 -2.52
C LYS A 83 -13.99 11.87 -1.83
N TYR A 84 -14.30 12.92 -2.58
CA TYR A 84 -14.59 14.26 -2.06
C TYR A 84 -16.05 14.46 -1.66
N ASN A 85 -16.95 13.52 -1.97
CA ASN A 85 -18.31 13.50 -1.44
C ASN A 85 -18.31 12.70 -0.13
N TRP A 86 -18.59 13.37 0.98
CA TRP A 86 -18.52 12.79 2.32
C TRP A 86 -19.89 12.44 2.85
N ASP A 87 -19.95 11.49 3.79
CA ASP A 87 -21.19 11.09 4.50
C ASP A 87 -22.26 10.49 3.59
N ALA A 88 -21.84 9.94 2.45
CA ALA A 88 -22.69 9.24 1.51
C ALA A 88 -22.03 7.93 1.07
N ASP A 89 -22.85 6.89 0.98
CA ASP A 89 -22.48 5.64 0.32
C ASP A 89 -22.42 5.89 -1.20
N LEU A 90 -21.39 5.36 -1.86
CA LEU A 90 -21.27 5.43 -3.31
C LEU A 90 -21.83 4.17 -3.94
N GLU A 91 -22.97 4.32 -4.61
CA GLU A 91 -23.66 3.22 -5.30
C GLU A 91 -23.26 3.08 -6.78
N GLY A 92 -23.51 1.88 -7.32
CA GLY A 92 -23.33 1.58 -8.75
C GLY A 92 -21.87 1.59 -9.18
N CYS A 93 -20.96 1.17 -8.29
CA CYS A 93 -19.57 0.85 -8.66
C CYS A 93 -19.54 -0.54 -9.29
N THR A 94 -18.66 -0.77 -10.26
CA THR A 94 -18.51 -2.06 -10.93
C THR A 94 -17.17 -2.66 -10.58
N ALA A 95 -17.14 -3.93 -10.16
CA ALA A 95 -15.92 -4.70 -9.99
C ALA A 95 -15.24 -4.94 -11.36
N LYS A 96 -14.08 -4.32 -11.59
CA LYS A 96 -13.35 -4.43 -12.86
C LYS A 96 -12.27 -5.50 -12.85
N ALA A 97 -11.66 -5.75 -11.69
CA ALA A 97 -10.72 -6.84 -11.52
C ALA A 97 -10.71 -7.32 -10.06
N LEU A 98 -10.48 -8.62 -9.89
CA LEU A 98 -10.40 -9.29 -8.59
C LEU A 98 -9.01 -9.92 -8.44
N PHE A 99 -8.39 -9.73 -7.29
CA PHE A 99 -6.99 -10.02 -7.05
C PHE A 99 -6.82 -10.84 -5.78
N ILE A 100 -6.26 -12.04 -5.86
CA ILE A 100 -6.06 -12.90 -4.68
C ILE A 100 -4.62 -12.86 -4.15
N GLY A 101 -3.71 -12.20 -4.87
CA GLY A 101 -2.30 -12.01 -4.51
C GLY A 101 -1.32 -12.48 -5.58
N ARG A 102 -0.13 -11.88 -5.56
CA ARG A 102 0.95 -12.28 -6.48
C ARG A 102 1.36 -13.72 -6.19
N ASN A 103 1.63 -14.48 -7.24
CA ASN A 103 1.99 -15.90 -7.16
C ASN A 103 0.89 -16.85 -6.63
N GLU A 104 -0.34 -16.37 -6.48
CA GLU A 104 -1.47 -17.21 -6.04
C GLU A 104 -2.16 -17.94 -7.21
N THR A 105 -1.80 -17.57 -8.45
CA THR A 105 -2.27 -18.18 -9.71
C THR A 105 -1.11 -18.82 -10.46
N GLU A 106 -1.39 -19.74 -11.41
CA GLU A 106 -0.36 -20.43 -12.21
C GLU A 106 0.51 -19.47 -13.03
N ASP A 107 -0.11 -18.42 -13.59
CA ASP A 107 0.56 -17.34 -14.33
C ASP A 107 1.32 -16.37 -13.40
N LYS A 108 1.18 -16.54 -12.08
CA LYS A 108 1.74 -15.70 -11.01
C LYS A 108 1.27 -14.25 -11.01
N ILE A 109 0.31 -13.90 -11.85
CA ILE A 109 -0.22 -12.55 -11.95
C ILE A 109 -1.11 -12.25 -10.76
N GLY A 110 -2.00 -13.17 -10.36
CA GLY A 110 -2.88 -13.06 -9.19
C GLY A 110 -4.30 -12.61 -9.46
N PHE A 111 -4.67 -12.32 -10.73
CA PHE A 111 -6.04 -11.92 -11.09
C PHE A 111 -6.92 -13.13 -11.39
N VAL A 112 -8.15 -13.10 -10.90
CA VAL A 112 -9.15 -14.16 -11.05
C VAL A 112 -10.51 -13.58 -11.47
N ASP A 113 -11.40 -14.43 -11.98
CA ASP A 113 -12.75 -14.01 -12.40
C ASP A 113 -13.74 -13.99 -11.23
N SER A 114 -13.48 -14.75 -10.17
CA SER A 114 -14.28 -14.75 -8.94
C SER A 114 -13.41 -15.00 -7.70
N MET A 115 -13.86 -14.50 -6.55
CA MET A 115 -13.21 -14.69 -5.25
C MET A 115 -14.25 -14.82 -4.13
N SER A 116 -13.96 -15.62 -3.12
CA SER A 116 -14.83 -15.88 -1.97
C SER A 116 -14.10 -15.69 -0.64
N SER A 117 -14.82 -15.85 0.47
CA SER A 117 -14.23 -15.83 1.82
C SER A 117 -13.10 -16.86 2.02
N GLU A 118 -13.07 -17.95 1.23
CA GLU A 118 -12.02 -18.97 1.32
C GLU A 118 -10.66 -18.48 0.83
N ASN A 119 -10.62 -17.41 0.04
CA ASN A 119 -9.37 -16.86 -0.47
C ASN A 119 -8.58 -16.06 0.57
N GLY A 120 -9.12 -15.80 1.75
CA GLY A 120 -8.45 -15.01 2.80
C GLY A 120 -8.41 -13.51 2.46
N THR A 121 -7.22 -12.89 2.50
CA THR A 121 -7.09 -11.50 2.04
C THR A 121 -7.12 -11.44 0.52
N VAL A 122 -7.96 -10.55 0.00
CA VAL A 122 -8.16 -10.31 -1.43
C VAL A 122 -8.17 -8.82 -1.72
N GLY A 123 -8.06 -8.48 -3.00
CA GLY A 123 -8.10 -7.13 -3.55
C GLY A 123 -9.19 -6.99 -4.60
N ILE A 124 -9.89 -5.86 -4.59
CA ILE A 124 -10.86 -5.49 -5.62
C ILE A 124 -10.49 -4.14 -6.24
N ILE A 125 -10.56 -4.08 -7.58
CA ILE A 125 -10.42 -2.84 -8.35
C ILE A 125 -11.79 -2.49 -8.91
N LEU A 126 -12.21 -1.25 -8.67
CA LEU A 126 -13.49 -0.72 -9.12
C LEU A 126 -13.29 0.28 -10.27
N ASP A 127 -14.36 0.51 -11.03
CA ASP A 127 -14.43 1.61 -12.01
C ASP A 127 -14.43 2.99 -11.36
N LYS A 128 -15.07 3.13 -10.20
CA LYS A 128 -15.09 4.34 -9.39
C LYS A 128 -15.08 3.99 -7.91
N THR A 129 -14.56 4.89 -7.08
CA THR A 129 -14.48 4.66 -5.64
C THR A 129 -14.61 5.95 -4.83
N ALA A 130 -15.23 5.84 -3.66
CA ALA A 130 -15.23 6.90 -2.65
C ALA A 130 -14.07 6.76 -1.65
N PHE A 131 -13.32 5.65 -1.67
CA PHE A 131 -12.19 5.42 -0.76
C PHE A 131 -10.97 6.27 -1.15
N TYR A 132 -10.32 6.88 -0.16
CA TYR A 132 -9.01 7.50 -0.34
C TYR A 132 -7.94 6.42 -0.22
N GLY A 133 -7.23 6.16 -1.31
CA GLY A 133 -6.02 5.34 -1.28
C GLY A 133 -4.84 6.10 -0.68
N GLU A 134 -3.98 5.41 0.06
CA GLU A 134 -2.82 6.02 0.72
C GLU A 134 -1.98 6.84 -0.27
N SER A 135 -1.84 8.13 0.01
CA SER A 135 -1.12 9.06 -0.86
C SER A 135 -0.86 10.38 -0.15
N GLY A 136 0.25 11.05 -0.51
CA GLY A 136 0.59 12.37 0.00
C GLY A 136 0.85 12.41 1.52
N GLY A 137 1.21 11.29 2.13
CA GLY A 137 1.38 11.18 3.59
C GLY A 137 0.07 11.06 4.38
N GLN A 138 -1.08 11.03 3.71
CA GLN A 138 -2.34 10.66 4.32
C GLN A 138 -2.52 9.13 4.22
N VAL A 139 -2.83 8.51 5.36
CA VAL A 139 -3.14 7.07 5.42
C VAL A 139 -4.45 6.75 4.71
N PHE A 140 -4.56 5.54 4.18
CA PHE A 140 -5.74 5.02 3.49
C PHE A 140 -7.00 4.99 4.36
N ASP A 141 -8.15 4.88 3.70
CA ASP A 141 -9.43 4.61 4.37
C ASP A 141 -9.71 3.14 4.61
N THR A 142 -10.66 2.91 5.53
CA THR A 142 -11.25 1.61 5.83
C THR A 142 -12.77 1.70 5.67
N GLY A 143 -13.44 0.55 5.62
CA GLY A 143 -14.88 0.49 5.45
C GLY A 143 -15.33 -0.85 4.88
N ALA A 144 -16.37 -0.84 4.06
CA ALA A 144 -16.88 -2.02 3.39
C ALA A 144 -17.23 -1.77 1.93
N ILE A 145 -17.04 -2.79 1.09
CA ILE A 145 -17.59 -2.85 -0.27
C ILE A 145 -18.65 -3.95 -0.26
N VAL A 146 -19.89 -3.59 -0.51
CA VAL A 146 -21.04 -4.51 -0.45
C VAL A 146 -21.54 -4.76 -1.87
N SER A 147 -21.75 -6.01 -2.26
CA SER A 147 -22.40 -6.33 -3.53
C SER A 147 -23.83 -5.76 -3.53
N SER A 148 -24.24 -5.10 -4.60
CA SER A 148 -25.58 -4.50 -4.71
C SER A 148 -26.71 -5.55 -4.64
N SER A 149 -26.41 -6.82 -4.89
CA SER A 149 -27.35 -7.95 -4.69
C SER A 149 -27.52 -8.34 -3.22
N GLY A 150 -26.70 -7.81 -2.32
CA GLY A 150 -26.67 -8.12 -0.89
C GLY A 150 -25.98 -9.43 -0.53
N GLY A 151 -25.41 -10.14 -1.50
CA GLY A 151 -24.85 -11.49 -1.30
C GLY A 151 -23.39 -11.56 -0.84
N ALA A 152 -22.67 -10.43 -0.81
CA ALA A 152 -21.26 -10.41 -0.43
C ALA A 152 -20.84 -9.06 0.16
N THR A 153 -19.96 -9.10 1.16
CA THR A 153 -19.37 -7.92 1.78
C THR A 153 -17.87 -8.12 1.92
N LEU A 154 -17.08 -7.22 1.35
CA LEU A 154 -15.64 -7.13 1.57
C LEU A 154 -15.38 -6.08 2.65
N ASN A 155 -14.77 -6.49 3.76
CA ASN A 155 -14.28 -5.59 4.80
C ASN A 155 -12.94 -5.00 4.32
N VAL A 156 -12.93 -3.71 4.00
CA VAL A 156 -11.76 -3.02 3.46
C VAL A 156 -10.83 -2.63 4.60
N GLU A 157 -9.64 -3.23 4.61
CA GLU A 157 -8.61 -3.06 5.63
C GLU A 157 -7.46 -2.16 5.14
N ASN A 158 -7.27 -2.03 3.82
CA ASN A 158 -6.24 -1.19 3.22
C ASN A 158 -6.67 -0.73 1.81
N VAL A 159 -6.27 0.47 1.38
CA VAL A 159 -6.54 0.99 0.04
C VAL A 159 -5.26 1.61 -0.52
N GLN A 160 -4.79 1.11 -1.66
CA GLN A 160 -3.51 1.52 -2.25
C GLN A 160 -3.71 1.97 -3.70
N VAL A 161 -2.92 2.96 -4.11
CA VAL A 161 -2.93 3.49 -5.48
C VAL A 161 -1.74 2.94 -6.25
N TYR A 162 -2.01 2.24 -7.35
CA TYR A 162 -0.98 1.69 -8.24
C TYR A 162 -1.15 2.29 -9.64
N GLY A 163 -0.39 3.36 -9.91
CA GLY A 163 -0.57 4.15 -11.13
C GLY A 163 -1.95 4.79 -11.16
N GLN A 164 -2.79 4.32 -12.08
CA GLN A 164 -4.16 4.82 -12.31
C GLN A 164 -5.26 3.91 -11.73
N PHE A 165 -4.87 2.87 -11.00
CA PHE A 165 -5.79 1.91 -10.40
C PHE A 165 -5.80 2.04 -8.88
N VAL A 166 -6.98 1.94 -8.28
CA VAL A 166 -7.15 1.90 -6.82
C VAL A 166 -7.49 0.46 -6.41
N LEU A 167 -6.60 -0.15 -5.64
CA LEU A 167 -6.77 -1.49 -5.09
C LEU A 167 -7.32 -1.39 -3.67
N HIS A 168 -8.47 -2.01 -3.43
CA HIS A 168 -9.09 -2.12 -2.11
C HIS A 168 -8.81 -3.52 -1.58
N VAL A 169 -8.01 -3.61 -0.53
CA VAL A 169 -7.54 -4.87 0.07
C VAL A 169 -8.33 -5.14 1.35
N GLY A 170 -8.77 -6.38 1.52
CA GLY A 170 -9.65 -6.74 2.61
C GLY A 170 -9.97 -8.22 2.70
N THR A 171 -10.93 -8.56 3.55
CA THR A 171 -11.43 -9.93 3.74
C THR A 171 -12.92 -10.00 3.41
N ILE A 172 -13.35 -11.07 2.74
CA ILE A 172 -14.78 -11.26 2.39
C ILE A 172 -15.48 -11.94 3.56
N ALA A 173 -16.64 -11.42 3.95
CA ALA A 173 -17.51 -12.01 4.96
C ALA A 173 -17.93 -13.44 4.55
N GLU A 174 -18.10 -14.32 5.53
CA GLU A 174 -18.39 -15.74 5.31
C GLU A 174 -19.61 -15.95 4.39
N GLY A 175 -19.46 -16.84 3.40
CA GLY A 175 -20.50 -17.13 2.41
C GLY A 175 -20.61 -16.11 1.27
N GLY A 176 -19.85 -15.01 1.30
CA GLY A 176 -19.80 -14.03 0.24
C GLY A 176 -18.91 -14.45 -0.94
N THR A 177 -19.33 -14.08 -2.15
CA THR A 177 -18.53 -14.23 -3.38
C THR A 177 -18.68 -12.99 -4.24
N PHE A 178 -17.55 -12.53 -4.81
CA PHE A 178 -17.52 -11.47 -5.82
C PHE A 178 -17.08 -12.07 -7.15
N THR A 179 -17.69 -11.60 -8.24
CA THR A 179 -17.32 -11.90 -9.63
C THR A 179 -16.99 -10.60 -10.36
N VAL A 180 -16.08 -10.65 -11.33
CA VAL A 180 -15.80 -9.50 -12.20
C VAL A 180 -17.09 -9.08 -12.90
N GLY A 181 -17.41 -7.79 -12.86
CA GLY A 181 -18.65 -7.21 -13.38
C GLY A 181 -19.73 -6.97 -12.32
N ASP A 182 -19.55 -7.43 -11.08
CA ASP A 182 -20.53 -7.22 -10.02
C ASP A 182 -20.73 -5.72 -9.71
N SER A 183 -21.99 -5.33 -9.57
CA SER A 183 -22.35 -4.02 -9.03
C SER A 183 -22.14 -4.02 -7.52
N CYS A 184 -21.53 -2.96 -7.03
CA CYS A 184 -21.10 -2.79 -5.65
C CYS A 184 -21.49 -1.41 -5.10
N VAL A 185 -21.55 -1.32 -3.77
CA VAL A 185 -21.74 -0.10 -2.99
C VAL A 185 -20.54 0.08 -2.09
N CYS A 186 -19.84 1.22 -2.22
CA CYS A 186 -18.74 1.59 -1.35
C CYS A 186 -19.27 2.30 -0.11
N LYS A 187 -18.94 1.77 1.07
CA LYS A 187 -19.28 2.33 2.39
C LYS A 187 -18.00 2.68 3.14
N VAL A 188 -17.65 3.96 3.16
CA VAL A 188 -16.43 4.45 3.82
C VAL A 188 -16.71 4.71 5.30
N ASP A 189 -15.75 4.40 6.17
CA ASP A 189 -15.74 4.86 7.56
C ASP A 189 -15.33 6.35 7.63
N TYR A 190 -16.34 7.23 7.49
CA TYR A 190 -16.12 8.68 7.54
C TYR A 190 -15.73 9.20 8.93
N ASP A 191 -16.14 8.50 10.00
CA ASP A 191 -15.74 8.85 11.37
C ASP A 191 -14.22 8.70 11.54
N ARG A 192 -13.62 7.68 10.92
CA ARG A 192 -12.17 7.53 10.84
C ARG A 192 -11.53 8.52 9.87
N ARG A 193 -12.13 8.79 8.70
CA ARG A 193 -11.56 9.70 7.68
C ARG A 193 -11.40 11.14 8.20
N ARG A 194 -12.38 11.64 8.96
CA ARG A 194 -12.41 13.04 9.47
C ARG A 194 -11.11 13.47 10.19
N PRO A 195 -10.67 12.80 11.26
CA PRO A 195 -9.44 13.19 11.96
C PRO A 195 -8.20 13.00 11.07
N ILE A 196 -8.18 12.01 10.18
CA ILE A 196 -7.06 11.73 9.27
C ILE A 196 -6.86 12.89 8.28
N ALA A 197 -7.93 13.32 7.60
CA ALA A 197 -7.87 14.44 6.66
C ALA A 197 -7.52 15.77 7.36
N SER A 198 -8.02 15.96 8.59
CA SER A 198 -7.68 17.12 9.41
C SER A 198 -6.18 17.15 9.75
N ASN A 199 -5.60 16.02 10.13
CA ASN A 199 -4.17 15.89 10.41
C ASN A 199 -3.29 16.13 9.17
N HIS A 200 -3.72 15.62 8.01
CA HIS A 200 -3.03 15.89 6.75
C HIS A 200 -3.02 17.39 6.43
N THR A 201 -4.17 18.04 6.56
CA THR A 201 -4.29 19.50 6.40
C THR A 201 -3.39 20.25 7.38
N MET A 202 -3.35 19.82 8.65
CA MET A 202 -2.52 20.44 9.68
C MET A 202 -1.02 20.29 9.40
N THR A 203 -0.60 19.22 8.73
CA THR A 203 0.79 19.05 8.30
C THR A 203 1.21 20.15 7.32
N HIS A 204 0.33 20.52 6.39
CA HIS A 204 0.58 21.64 5.47
C HIS A 204 0.63 22.98 6.18
N ILE A 205 -0.30 23.23 7.12
CA ILE A 205 -0.33 24.45 7.93
C ILE A 205 0.94 24.58 8.77
N LEU A 206 1.35 23.50 9.44
CA LEU A 206 2.57 23.47 10.25
C LEU A 206 3.81 23.71 9.38
N ASN A 207 3.92 23.05 8.23
CA ASN A 207 5.02 23.26 7.30
C ASN A 207 5.09 24.72 6.81
N TYR A 208 3.94 25.32 6.50
CA TYR A 208 3.86 26.74 6.16
C TYR A 208 4.35 27.63 7.31
N ALA A 209 3.89 27.37 8.54
CA ALA A 209 4.31 28.12 9.73
C ALA A 209 5.82 27.97 10.02
N LEU A 210 6.36 26.75 9.91
CA LEU A 210 7.79 26.49 10.09
C LEU A 210 8.64 27.25 9.07
N LYS A 211 8.25 27.25 7.80
CA LYS A 211 8.94 28.05 6.76
C LYS A 211 8.92 29.53 7.10
N LYS A 212 7.76 30.04 7.55
CA LYS A 212 7.58 31.45 7.93
C LYS A 212 8.40 31.89 9.15
N VAL A 213 8.78 30.97 10.04
CA VAL A 213 9.47 31.29 11.31
C VAL A 213 10.95 30.95 11.29
N LEU A 214 11.35 29.86 10.61
CA LEU A 214 12.70 29.30 10.68
C LEU A 214 13.54 29.55 9.42
N VAL A 215 12.91 29.82 8.28
CA VAL A 215 13.59 29.95 6.98
C VAL A 215 13.55 31.40 6.47
N ASP A 216 12.55 32.18 6.88
CA ASP A 216 12.49 33.64 6.69
C ASP A 216 13.23 34.38 7.82
#